data_AF-A0A840WCF1-F1
#
_entry.id   AF-A0A840WCF1-F1
#
_cell.length_a   1.000
_cell.length_b   1.000
_cell.length_c   1.000
_cell.angle_alpha   90.00
_cell.angle_beta   90.00
_cell.angle_gamma   90.00
#
_symmetry.space_group_name_H-M   'P 1'
#
loop_
_entity.id
_entity.type
_entity.pdbx_description
1 polymer ?
#
loop_
_entity_poly.entity_id
_entity_poly.type
_entity_poly.pdbx_seq_one_letter_code
_entity_poly.pdbx_strand_id
1 'polypeptide(L)'
;MLTDGDGNVLYLFTDDAPAESTCLGGCADNWPPLRTSADAATPAELAEGLFAELLGSIPREDGAPQVTYNDWPLYTYTGDAAPGDTNGQGVGGAWYVLGPQGQMITDAASYSAPAGSGGAEGAGSTGAADDPYGGDGGGYGGGDYRQHPLGS
;
A
#
# COMPACT_ATOMS: atom_id res chain seq x y z
N MET A 1 8.04 -9.15 3.05
CA MET A 1 8.11 -7.68 2.96
C MET A 1 9.50 -7.24 3.36
N LEU A 2 9.92 -6.06 2.93
CA LEU A 2 11.20 -5.45 3.28
C LEU A 2 11.03 -4.59 4.53
N THR A 3 11.99 -4.70 5.47
CA THR A 3 12.05 -3.85 6.65
C THR A 3 13.45 -3.29 6.85
N ASP A 4 13.55 -2.20 7.60
CA ASP A 4 14.83 -1.71 8.12
C ASP A 4 15.33 -2.51 9.34
N GLY A 5 16.47 -2.09 9.90
CA GLY A 5 17.13 -2.73 11.04
C GLY A 5 16.33 -2.65 12.34
N ASP A 6 15.40 -1.71 12.44
CA ASP A 6 14.47 -1.57 13.56
C ASP A 6 13.14 -2.31 13.29
N GLY A 7 12.98 -2.90 12.10
CA GLY A 7 11.79 -3.64 11.68
C GLY A 7 10.66 -2.75 11.15
N ASN A 8 10.92 -1.48 10.84
CA ASN A 8 9.94 -0.63 10.16
C ASN A 8 9.77 -1.09 8.72
N VAL A 9 8.53 -1.13 8.24
CA VAL A 9 8.24 -1.56 6.87
C VAL A 9 8.65 -0.47 5.87
N LEU A 10 9.25 -0.92 4.76
CA LEU A 10 9.69 -0.04 3.69
C LEU A 10 8.69 0.00 2.54
N TYR A 11 8.41 1.23 2.10
CA TYR A 11 7.45 1.55 1.06
C TYR A 11 8.14 2.16 -0.16
N LEU A 12 7.52 1.94 -1.32
CA LEU A 12 7.72 2.70 -2.55
C LEU A 12 6.56 3.69 -2.74
N PHE A 13 6.84 4.76 -3.48
CA PHE A 13 5.86 5.71 -3.96
C PHE A 13 5.72 5.61 -5.48
N THR A 14 4.51 5.39 -6.00
CA THR A 14 4.31 5.14 -7.43
C THR A 14 4.48 6.36 -8.32
N ASP A 15 4.43 7.57 -7.74
CA ASP A 15 4.67 8.81 -8.49
C ASP A 15 6.17 9.11 -8.64
N ASP A 16 7.04 8.35 -7.95
CA ASP A 16 8.48 8.44 -8.13
C ASP A 16 8.94 7.79 -9.45
N ALA A 17 10.04 8.29 -10.00
CA ALA A 17 10.73 7.69 -11.12
C ALA A 17 11.89 6.81 -10.61
N PRO A 18 12.42 5.89 -11.45
CA PRO A 18 13.57 5.09 -11.08
C PRO A 18 14.74 5.98 -10.62
N ALA A 19 15.21 5.75 -9.41
CA ALA A 19 16.28 6.50 -8.74
C ALA A 19 16.02 8.02 -8.63
N GLU A 20 14.76 8.45 -8.57
CA GLU A 20 14.39 9.86 -8.38
C GLU A 20 13.12 9.98 -7.52
N SER A 21 13.24 10.72 -6.42
CA SER A 21 12.10 11.00 -5.54
C SER A 21 11.43 12.34 -5.89
N THR A 22 10.11 12.31 -6.00
CA THR A 22 9.23 13.48 -6.06
C THR A 22 8.63 13.85 -4.69
N CYS A 23 8.68 12.94 -3.71
CA CYS A 23 8.14 13.17 -2.38
C CYS A 23 9.05 14.09 -1.54
N LEU A 24 8.70 15.36 -1.44
CA LEU A 24 9.44 16.41 -0.74
C LEU A 24 8.52 17.21 0.20
N GLY A 25 9.11 17.96 1.15
CA GLY A 25 8.36 18.82 2.08
C GLY A 25 7.30 18.05 2.87
N GLY A 26 6.04 18.50 2.84
CA GLY A 26 4.95 17.86 3.58
C GLY A 26 4.67 16.40 3.20
N CYS A 27 5.10 15.95 2.01
CA CYS A 27 5.10 14.54 1.68
C CYS A 27 6.11 13.78 2.55
N ALA A 28 7.36 14.25 2.57
CA ALA A 28 8.46 13.67 3.35
C ALA A 28 8.23 13.77 4.87
N ASP A 29 7.41 14.73 5.34
CA ASP A 29 7.00 14.80 6.74
C ASP A 29 6.12 13.61 7.17
N ASN A 30 5.28 13.09 6.26
CA ASN A 30 4.42 11.94 6.52
C ASN A 30 5.08 10.61 6.09
N TRP A 31 5.96 10.69 5.09
CA TRP A 31 6.69 9.59 4.48
C TRP A 31 8.19 9.86 4.54
N PRO A 32 8.83 9.67 5.71
CA PRO A 32 10.23 9.98 5.86
C PRO A 32 11.09 9.11 4.92
N PRO A 33 11.95 9.72 4.10
CA PRO A 33 12.88 8.98 3.26
C PRO A 33 13.92 8.23 4.12
N LEU A 34 14.21 6.99 3.78
CA LEU A 34 15.27 6.21 4.43
C LEU A 34 16.64 6.80 4.08
N ARG A 35 17.36 7.36 5.06
CA ARG A 35 18.64 8.08 4.84
C ARG A 35 19.86 7.20 5.10
N THR A 36 20.97 7.50 4.43
CA THR A 36 22.23 6.73 4.51
C THR A 36 23.07 6.97 5.78
N SER A 37 22.70 7.90 6.67
CA SER A 37 23.47 8.16 7.91
C SER A 37 22.64 8.77 9.03
N ALA A 38 22.19 7.90 9.95
CA ALA A 38 21.87 8.11 11.37
C ALA A 38 21.08 6.89 11.87
N ASP A 39 20.17 6.42 11.02
CA ASP A 39 19.24 5.29 11.23
C ASP A 39 19.30 4.30 10.04
N ALA A 40 20.41 4.37 9.28
CA ALA A 40 20.62 3.52 8.12
C ALA A 40 20.88 2.11 8.61
N ALA A 41 19.89 1.25 8.41
CA ALA A 41 20.17 -0.15 8.16
C ALA A 41 21.30 -0.20 7.12
N THR A 42 22.47 -0.69 7.54
CA THR A 42 23.46 -1.15 6.59
C THR A 42 22.78 -2.13 5.62
N PRO A 43 23.31 -2.35 4.40
CA PRO A 43 22.85 -3.44 3.54
C PRO A 43 22.64 -4.78 4.26
N ALA A 44 23.32 -4.99 5.39
CA ALA A 44 23.22 -6.16 6.25
C ALA A 44 22.07 -6.13 7.29
N GLU A 45 21.48 -4.97 7.58
CA GLU A 45 20.41 -4.77 8.57
C GLU A 45 19.02 -4.65 7.95
N LEU A 46 18.95 -4.32 6.66
CA LEU A 46 17.74 -4.58 5.89
C LEU A 46 17.55 -6.12 5.91
N ALA A 47 16.32 -6.61 6.11
CA ALA A 47 15.99 -8.02 6.43
C ALA A 47 16.83 -9.13 5.73
N GLU A 48 16.91 -10.33 6.33
CA GLU A 48 17.54 -11.48 5.67
C GLU A 48 16.98 -11.67 4.24
N GLY A 49 17.88 -11.65 3.24
CA GLY A 49 17.51 -11.83 1.84
C GLY A 49 17.59 -10.58 0.96
N LEU A 50 18.22 -9.48 1.40
CA LEU A 50 18.59 -8.44 0.46
C LEU A 50 19.68 -8.89 -0.51
N PHE A 51 19.38 -8.69 -1.77
CA PHE A 51 20.34 -8.70 -2.85
C PHE A 51 21.11 -7.37 -2.84
N ALA A 52 22.41 -7.43 -2.52
CA ALA A 52 23.27 -6.26 -2.50
C ALA A 52 23.32 -5.54 -3.86
N GLU A 53 23.13 -6.27 -4.97
CA GLU A 53 23.05 -5.67 -6.30
C GLU A 53 21.83 -4.76 -6.52
N LEU A 54 20.79 -4.89 -5.70
CA LEU A 54 19.58 -4.05 -5.81
C LEU A 54 19.68 -2.79 -4.96
N LEU A 55 20.68 -2.67 -4.08
CA LEU A 55 20.84 -1.49 -3.23
C LEU A 55 21.53 -0.35 -3.98
N GLY A 56 20.97 0.84 -3.81
CA GLY A 56 21.54 2.07 -4.31
C GLY A 56 21.29 3.24 -3.37
N SER A 57 21.66 4.43 -3.82
CA SER A 57 21.35 5.67 -3.12
C SER A 57 21.22 6.82 -4.12
N ILE A 58 20.33 7.75 -3.83
CA ILE A 58 20.10 8.94 -4.65
C ILE A 58 20.38 10.20 -3.83
N PRO A 59 20.98 11.25 -4.43
CA PRO A 59 21.06 12.54 -3.78
C PRO A 59 19.66 13.12 -3.62
N ARG A 60 19.43 13.85 -2.53
CA ARG A 60 18.21 14.61 -2.31
C ARG A 60 18.54 16.07 -2.08
N GLU A 61 17.67 16.95 -2.55
CA GLU A 61 17.84 18.39 -2.33
C GLU A 61 17.49 18.81 -0.89
N ASP A 62 16.70 18.00 -0.17
CA ASP A 62 16.22 18.26 1.19
C ASP A 62 17.13 17.68 2.30
N GLY A 63 18.32 17.18 1.96
CA GLY A 63 19.33 16.78 2.94
C GLY A 63 20.16 15.57 2.54
N ALA A 64 20.29 14.62 3.46
CA ALA A 64 21.10 13.42 3.26
C ALA A 64 20.60 12.56 2.08
N PRO A 65 21.48 11.78 1.44
CA PRO A 65 21.08 10.83 0.41
C PRO A 65 20.03 9.85 0.93
N GLN A 66 19.14 9.43 0.04
CA GLN A 66 18.13 8.42 0.31
C GLN A 66 18.53 7.09 -0.29
N VAL A 67 18.25 6.02 0.44
CA VAL A 67 18.47 4.65 0.00
C VAL A 67 17.45 4.28 -1.07
N THR A 68 17.90 3.57 -2.11
CA THR A 68 17.04 2.94 -3.09
C THR A 68 17.17 1.41 -3.04
N TYR A 69 16.10 0.71 -3.43
CA TYR A 69 16.13 -0.73 -3.64
C TYR A 69 15.45 -1.10 -4.95
N ASN A 70 16.15 -1.80 -5.84
CA ASN A 70 15.68 -2.10 -7.19
C ASN A 70 15.17 -0.83 -7.91
N ASP A 71 15.99 0.23 -7.83
CA ASP A 71 15.72 1.58 -8.33
C ASP A 71 14.55 2.34 -7.68
N TRP A 72 13.87 1.79 -6.67
CA TRP A 72 12.82 2.51 -5.93
C TRP A 72 13.37 3.31 -4.76
N PRO A 73 13.09 4.61 -4.63
CA PRO A 73 13.34 5.37 -3.41
C PRO A 73 12.56 4.78 -2.23
N LEU A 74 13.22 4.57 -1.09
CA LEU A 74 12.62 3.91 0.07
C LEU A 74 12.15 4.89 1.12
N TYR A 75 10.97 4.62 1.68
CA TYR A 75 10.35 5.43 2.73
C TYR A 75 9.86 4.56 3.88
N THR A 76 9.78 5.15 5.06
CA THR A 76 8.96 4.66 6.17
C THR A 76 7.67 5.47 6.23
N TYR A 77 6.71 5.03 7.05
CA TYR A 77 5.45 5.74 7.25
C TYR A 77 5.28 6.17 8.71
N THR A 78 4.99 7.46 8.94
CA THR A 78 4.77 7.99 10.30
C THR A 78 3.53 7.43 11.00
N GLY A 79 2.60 6.82 10.25
CA GLY A 79 1.44 6.14 10.82
C GLY A 79 1.70 4.68 11.23
N ASP A 80 2.90 4.15 10.99
CA ASP A 80 3.34 2.87 11.53
C ASP A 80 3.90 3.11 12.95
N ALA A 81 3.30 2.44 13.95
CA ALA A 81 3.60 2.69 15.37
C ALA A 81 4.50 1.59 15.97
N ALA A 82 4.55 0.43 15.33
CA ALA A 82 5.34 -0.71 15.75
C ALA A 82 6.03 -1.39 14.55
N PRO A 83 7.15 -2.11 14.78
CA PRO A 83 7.78 -2.93 13.76
C PRO A 83 6.78 -3.90 13.10
N GLY A 84 6.80 -3.95 11.76
CA GLY A 84 5.89 -4.77 10.97
C GLY A 84 4.50 -4.18 10.72
N ASP A 85 4.18 -3.00 11.28
CA ASP A 85 2.98 -2.27 10.90
C ASP A 85 3.00 -1.93 9.40
N THR A 86 1.84 -2.00 8.78
CA THR A 86 1.66 -1.83 7.33
C THR A 86 0.55 -0.81 7.03
N ASN A 87 0.33 0.15 7.93
CA ASN A 87 -0.79 1.09 7.88
C ASN A 87 -0.68 2.05 6.67
N GLY A 88 0.51 2.19 6.10
CA GLY A 88 0.77 2.97 4.89
C GLY A 88 0.33 2.26 3.60
N GLN A 89 0.03 0.96 3.63
CA GLN A 89 -0.29 0.19 2.43
C GLN A 89 -1.53 0.75 1.73
N GLY A 90 -1.37 1.09 0.45
CA GLY A 90 -2.44 1.59 -0.41
C GLY A 90 -2.91 3.01 -0.07
N VAL A 91 -2.25 3.73 0.84
CA VAL A 91 -2.60 5.13 1.14
C VAL A 91 -2.53 5.94 -0.15
N GLY A 92 -3.57 6.73 -0.41
CA GLY A 92 -3.68 7.53 -1.64
C GLY A 92 -3.67 6.74 -2.95
N GLY A 93 -3.71 5.40 -2.91
CA GLY A 93 -3.51 4.56 -4.09
C GLY A 93 -2.11 4.63 -4.69
N ALA A 94 -1.11 5.09 -3.93
CA ALA A 94 0.22 5.38 -4.45
C ALA A 94 1.38 4.84 -3.58
N TRP A 95 1.09 4.38 -2.36
CA TRP A 95 2.10 3.90 -1.41
C TRP A 95 1.98 2.40 -1.22
N TYR A 96 3.09 1.67 -1.42
CA TYR A 96 3.05 0.21 -1.41
C TYR A 96 4.28 -0.38 -0.75
N VAL A 97 4.07 -1.43 0.03
CA VAL A 97 5.13 -2.22 0.65
C VAL A 97 5.96 -2.91 -0.43
N LEU A 98 7.27 -2.90 -0.24
CA LEU A 98 8.20 -3.66 -1.08
C LEU A 98 8.38 -5.09 -0.58
N GLY A 99 8.50 -6.01 -1.52
CA GLY A 99 8.94 -7.38 -1.24
C GLY A 99 10.46 -7.56 -1.41
N PRO A 100 10.97 -8.78 -1.14
CA PRO A 100 12.42 -9.02 -1.05
C PRO A 100 13.23 -8.78 -2.34
N GLN A 101 12.60 -8.74 -3.50
CA GLN A 101 13.27 -8.45 -4.79
C GLN A 101 12.93 -7.04 -5.29
N GLY A 102 12.42 -6.18 -4.42
CA GLY A 102 12.03 -4.82 -4.76
C GLY A 102 10.77 -4.74 -5.63
N GLN A 103 9.98 -5.81 -5.65
CA GLN A 103 8.66 -5.79 -6.28
C GLN A 103 7.62 -5.17 -5.36
N MET A 104 6.71 -4.40 -5.95
CA MET A 104 5.52 -3.88 -5.30
C MET A 104 4.60 -5.01 -4.85
N ILE A 105 4.24 -5.05 -3.56
CA ILE A 105 3.24 -5.99 -3.04
C ILE A 105 1.84 -5.40 -3.26
N THR A 106 1.12 -5.93 -4.24
CA THR A 106 -0.28 -5.55 -4.56
C THR A 106 -1.28 -6.69 -4.38
N ASP A 107 -0.81 -7.94 -4.28
CA ASP A 107 -1.67 -9.10 -4.07
C ASP A 107 -1.73 -9.45 -2.57
N ALA A 108 -2.95 -9.63 -2.06
CA ALA A 108 -3.21 -10.09 -0.72
C ALA A 108 -2.54 -11.44 -0.39
N ALA A 109 -2.28 -12.29 -1.38
CA ALA A 109 -1.57 -13.56 -1.19
C ALA A 109 -0.07 -13.38 -0.88
N SER A 110 0.54 -12.28 -1.32
CA SER A 110 1.93 -11.90 -0.98
C SER A 110 2.03 -11.03 0.29
N TYR A 111 0.88 -10.63 0.83
CA TYR A 111 0.74 -9.78 2.01
C TYR A 111 0.53 -10.66 3.25
N SER A 112 1.60 -11.18 3.84
CA SER A 112 1.54 -11.73 5.20
C SER A 112 1.57 -10.57 6.20
N ALA A 113 0.45 -9.85 6.34
CA ALA A 113 0.31 -8.89 7.43
C ALA A 113 0.38 -9.61 8.78
N PRO A 114 1.02 -9.03 9.80
CA PRO A 114 0.82 -9.47 11.17
C PRO A 114 -0.63 -9.19 11.58
N ALA A 115 -1.27 -10.19 12.20
CA ALA A 115 -2.64 -10.09 12.69
C ALA A 115 -2.73 -9.07 13.83
N GLY A 116 -3.04 -7.82 13.50
CA GLY A 116 -3.49 -6.80 14.45
C GLY A 116 -4.98 -6.96 14.72
N SER A 117 -5.31 -7.39 15.92
CA SER A 117 -6.64 -7.66 16.45
C SER A 117 -7.62 -6.50 16.34
N GLY A 118 -8.75 -6.73 15.68
CA GLY A 118 -9.96 -5.91 15.76
C GLY A 118 -11.18 -6.78 15.45
N GLY A 119 -11.88 -7.22 16.49
CA GLY A 119 -13.06 -8.07 16.37
C GLY A 119 -14.21 -7.39 15.64
N ALA A 120 -14.84 -8.14 14.74
CA ALA A 120 -16.25 -7.99 14.41
C ALA A 120 -16.83 -9.39 14.24
N GLU A 121 -17.34 -9.90 15.35
CA GLU A 121 -18.30 -10.99 15.39
C GLU A 121 -19.55 -10.66 14.55
N GLY A 122 -19.96 -11.62 13.72
CA GLY A 122 -21.31 -11.70 13.17
C GLY A 122 -21.42 -11.69 11.65
N ALA A 123 -21.55 -12.89 11.07
CA ALA A 123 -22.75 -13.31 10.35
C ALA A 123 -22.45 -14.58 9.54
N GLY A 124 -22.85 -15.73 10.09
CA GLY A 124 -22.95 -16.96 9.31
C GLY A 124 -24.05 -16.82 8.26
N SER A 125 -23.69 -17.08 7.00
CA SER A 125 -24.61 -17.27 5.90
C SER A 125 -24.85 -18.77 5.71
N THR A 126 -26.05 -19.24 6.03
CA THR A 126 -26.67 -20.39 5.37
C THR A 126 -28.13 -20.06 5.16
N GLY A 127 -28.57 -20.10 3.89
CA GLY A 127 -29.82 -19.54 3.44
C GLY A 127 -31.04 -20.45 3.47
N ALA A 128 -32.11 -19.85 2.93
CA ALA A 128 -33.30 -20.40 2.28
C ALA A 128 -34.49 -20.93 3.11
N ALA A 129 -35.66 -20.38 2.72
CA ALA A 129 -37.07 -20.75 2.96
C ALA A 129 -37.56 -20.51 4.41
N ASP A 130 -38.71 -19.90 4.69
CA ASP A 130 -39.99 -19.76 3.98
C ASP A 130 -40.64 -18.40 4.31
N ASP A 131 -41.37 -17.86 3.35
CA ASP A 131 -42.26 -16.70 3.43
C ASP A 131 -43.54 -17.07 4.21
N PRO A 132 -43.93 -16.29 5.23
CA PRO A 132 -45.36 -16.03 5.37
C PRO A 132 -45.62 -14.64 5.96
N TYR A 133 -45.96 -13.64 5.14
CA TYR A 133 -47.03 -12.65 5.41
C TYR A 133 -47.07 -11.67 4.24
N GLY A 134 -48.14 -11.75 3.44
CA GLY A 134 -48.35 -10.89 2.29
C GLY A 134 -48.84 -9.48 2.64
N GLY A 135 -49.00 -8.66 1.59
CA GLY A 135 -49.92 -7.53 1.62
C GLY A 135 -49.47 -6.28 0.86
N ASP A 136 -49.88 -6.22 -0.40
CA ASP A 136 -50.47 -5.06 -1.08
C ASP A 136 -49.71 -3.72 -1.26
N GLY A 137 -49.50 -3.37 -2.53
CA GLY A 137 -49.98 -2.09 -3.06
C GLY A 137 -48.94 -1.09 -3.56
N GLY A 138 -49.05 -0.73 -4.85
CA GLY A 138 -48.56 0.57 -5.34
C GLY A 138 -47.95 0.57 -6.73
N GLY A 139 -48.78 0.55 -7.77
CA GLY A 139 -48.37 0.85 -9.14
C GLY A 139 -48.31 2.35 -9.44
N TYR A 140 -47.32 2.75 -10.21
CA TYR A 140 -47.30 3.91 -11.11
C TYR A 140 -46.34 3.53 -12.27
N GLY A 141 -46.83 3.31 -13.50
CA GLY A 141 -47.02 4.37 -14.51
C GLY A 141 -45.63 4.90 -14.92
N GLY A 142 -45.00 4.44 -16.01
CA GLY A 142 -45.43 4.53 -17.40
C GLY A 142 -44.53 5.55 -18.10
N GLY A 143 -43.78 5.16 -19.14
CA GLY A 143 -42.90 6.09 -19.85
C GLY A 143 -41.94 5.44 -20.84
N ASP A 144 -42.47 5.13 -22.02
CA ASP A 144 -41.78 4.71 -23.24
C ASP A 144 -40.69 5.71 -23.66
N TYR A 145 -39.44 5.24 -23.76
CA TYR A 145 -38.38 5.95 -24.50
C TYR A 145 -37.71 5.00 -25.49
N ARG A 146 -38.33 4.95 -26.67
CA ARG A 146 -37.73 5.06 -28.01
C ARG A 146 -36.33 4.49 -28.21
N GLN A 147 -36.27 3.48 -29.07
CA GLN A 147 -35.07 2.91 -29.65
C GLN A 147 -34.46 3.79 -30.77
N HIS A 148 -33.13 3.66 -30.93
CA HIS A 148 -32.26 4.01 -32.08
C HIS A 148 -31.92 5.50 -32.27
N PRO A 149 -30.68 5.88 -32.68
CA PRO A 149 -29.86 5.26 -33.75
C PRO A 149 -28.38 5.03 -33.31
N LEU A 150 -27.48 4.36 -34.05
CA LEU A 150 -26.83 4.77 -35.31
C LEU A 150 -25.96 3.60 -35.83
N GLY A 151 -25.95 3.38 -37.14
CA GLY A 151 -24.98 2.53 -37.82
C GLY A 151 -24.90 2.95 -39.29
N SER A 152 -23.70 3.33 -39.71
CA SER A 152 -23.31 3.87 -41.02
C SER A 152 -23.57 2.97 -42.21
#